data_AF-A0A1H7CAA1-F1
#
_entry.id   AF-A0A1H7CAA1-F1
#
_cell.length_a   1.000
_cell.length_b   1.000
_cell.length_c   1.000
_cell.angle_alpha   90.00
_cell.angle_beta   90.00
_cell.angle_gamma   90.00
#
_symmetry.space_group_name_H-M   'P 1'
#
loop_
_entity.id
_entity.type
_entity.pdbx_description
1 polymer ?
#
loop_
_entity_poly.entity_id
_entity_poly.type
_entity_poly.pdbx_seq_one_letter_code
_entity_poly.pdbx_strand_id
1 'polypeptide(L)' 'MLEPTTALWDAEAANRAMPGADVVAQRILDQVRPGSVILLHDGGGDRAQTVAALPPIIEGRLAGGCRFVPVESFTPTLIN' A
#
# COMPACT_ATOMS: atom_id res chain seq x y z
N MET A 1 -15.09 -16.55 -21.53
CA MET A 1 -14.57 -15.30 -20.92
C MET A 1 -14.10 -15.64 -19.53
N LEU A 2 -12.98 -15.08 -19.08
CA LEU A 2 -12.58 -15.15 -17.67
C LEU A 2 -13.39 -14.10 -16.91
N GLU A 3 -13.99 -14.48 -15.79
CA GLU A 3 -14.64 -13.52 -14.90
C GLU A 3 -13.55 -12.65 -14.22
N PRO A 4 -13.77 -11.33 -14.09
CA PRO A 4 -12.80 -10.46 -13.43
C PRO A 4 -12.71 -10.79 -11.95
N THR A 5 -11.49 -10.80 -11.42
CA THR A 5 -11.26 -10.86 -9.96
C THR A 5 -11.23 -9.44 -9.40
N THR A 6 -12.07 -9.16 -8.41
CA THR A 6 -12.03 -7.88 -7.68
C THR A 6 -11.06 -7.99 -6.50
N ALA A 7 -10.12 -7.05 -6.41
CA ALA A 7 -9.23 -6.90 -5.27
C ALA A 7 -9.54 -5.58 -4.55
N LEU A 8 -9.56 -5.63 -3.21
CA LEU A 8 -9.69 -4.47 -2.34
C LEU A 8 -8.40 -4.29 -1.52
N TRP A 9 -8.39 -3.33 -0.61
CA TRP A 9 -7.27 -2.99 0.26
C TRP A 9 -7.67 -3.07 1.72
N ASP A 10 -6.69 -3.23 2.61
CA ASP A 10 -6.83 -3.16 4.07
C ASP A 10 -5.96 -2.07 4.71
N ALA A 11 -5.05 -1.45 3.95
CA ALA A 11 -4.23 -0.34 4.41
C ALA A 11 -4.37 0.89 3.49
N GLU A 12 -4.73 2.04 4.05
CA GLU A 12 -4.90 3.30 3.31
C GLU A 12 -4.41 4.51 4.12
N ALA A 13 -3.70 5.43 3.46
CA ALA A 13 -3.16 6.64 4.10
C ALA A 13 -4.03 7.91 3.92
N ALA A 14 -5.17 7.80 3.21
CA ALA A 14 -5.98 8.93 2.73
C ALA A 14 -5.12 9.97 1.98
N ASN A 15 -4.14 9.51 1.19
CA ASN A 15 -3.11 10.35 0.59
C ASN A 15 -3.65 11.37 -0.43
N ARG A 16 -4.88 11.20 -0.94
CA ARG A 16 -5.55 12.20 -1.78
C ARG A 16 -5.67 13.57 -1.09
N ALA A 17 -5.73 13.60 0.23
CA ALA A 17 -5.80 14.83 1.02
C ALA A 17 -4.44 15.57 1.12
N MET A 18 -3.36 15.02 0.54
CA MET A 18 -2.00 15.57 0.57
C MET A 18 -1.51 15.94 1.99
N PRO A 19 -1.55 15.00 2.96
CA PRO A 19 -1.23 15.29 4.37
C PRO A 19 0.27 15.42 4.68
N GLY A 20 1.16 15.27 3.69
CA GLY A 20 2.60 15.18 3.86
C GLY A 20 3.13 13.74 3.75
N ALA A 21 4.33 13.58 3.22
CA ALA A 21 4.95 12.27 2.95
C ALA A 21 5.13 11.41 4.21
N ASP A 22 5.59 12.02 5.30
CA ASP A 22 5.82 11.33 6.58
C ASP A 22 4.50 10.82 7.17
N VAL A 23 3.42 11.61 7.07
CA VAL A 23 2.09 11.20 7.54
C VAL A 23 1.56 10.04 6.70
N VAL A 24 1.79 10.06 5.38
CA VAL A 24 1.42 8.94 4.49
C VAL A 24 2.20 7.68 4.89
N ALA A 25 3.51 7.78 5.06
CA ALA A 25 4.35 6.66 5.42
C ALA A 25 3.95 6.05 6.76
N GLN A 26 3.81 6.88 7.80
CA GLN A 26 3.44 6.43 9.14
C GLN A 26 2.09 5.70 9.14
N ARG A 27 1.06 6.29 8.50
CA ARG A 27 -0.27 5.66 8.41
C ARG A 27 -0.21 4.29 7.76
N ILE A 28 0.59 4.12 6.69
CA ILE A 28 0.77 2.80 6.06
C ILE A 28 1.50 1.84 7.00
N LEU A 29 2.62 2.27 7.59
CA LEU A 29 3.44 1.42 8.45
C LEU A 29 2.70 0.92 9.70
N ASP A 30 1.75 1.71 10.22
CA ASP A 30 0.89 1.38 11.36
C ASP A 30 -0.21 0.36 11.02
N GLN A 31 -0.64 0.28 9.76
CA GLN A 31 -1.74 -0.59 9.32
C GLN A 31 -1.24 -1.92 8.73
N VAL A 32 -0.07 -1.92 8.08
CA VAL A 32 0.38 -3.07 7.27
C VAL A 32 0.83 -4.24 8.13
N ARG A 33 0.33 -5.42 7.78
CA ARG A 33 0.74 -6.74 8.28
C ARG A 33 1.11 -7.67 7.11
N PRO A 34 1.75 -8.83 7.35
CA PRO A 34 1.96 -9.81 6.30
C PRO A 34 0.65 -10.14 5.57
N GLY A 35 0.64 -9.89 4.26
CA GLY A 35 -0.53 -10.09 3.40
C GLY A 35 -1.47 -8.89 3.23
N SER A 36 -1.11 -7.69 3.71
CA SER A 36 -1.88 -6.48 3.41
C SER A 36 -1.75 -6.05 1.95
N VAL A 37 -2.82 -5.46 1.43
CA VAL A 37 -2.87 -4.71 0.16
C VAL A 37 -3.00 -3.23 0.49
N ILE A 38 -2.04 -2.43 0.03
CA ILE A 38 -1.94 -1.00 0.30
C ILE A 38 -2.60 -0.20 -0.84
N LEU A 39 -3.47 0.76 -0.51
CA LEU A 39 -3.99 1.74 -1.46
C LEU A 39 -3.26 3.09 -1.35
N LEU A 40 -2.69 3.54 -2.48
CA LEU A 40 -2.13 4.88 -2.69
C LEU A 40 -2.62 5.44 -4.02
N HIS A 41 -2.84 6.75 -4.07
CA HIS A 41 -3.26 7.47 -5.29
C HIS A 41 -2.14 8.34 -5.87
N ASP A 42 -1.92 8.25 -7.17
CA ASP A 42 -0.97 9.06 -7.95
C ASP A 42 -1.65 9.94 -9.02
N GLY A 43 -2.99 9.87 -9.15
CA GLY A 43 -3.77 10.70 -10.09
C GLY A 43 -4.32 12.02 -9.50
N GLY A 44 -4.56 12.99 -10.39
CA GLY A 44 -5.35 14.20 -10.11
C GLY A 44 -4.58 15.44 -9.64
N GLY A 45 -3.34 15.66 -10.12
CA GLY A 45 -2.53 16.84 -9.82
C GLY A 45 -1.13 16.47 -9.32
N ASP A 46 -0.49 17.38 -8.58
CA ASP A 46 0.80 17.09 -7.93
C ASP A 46 0.63 16.02 -6.84
N ARG A 47 1.44 14.96 -6.94
CA ARG A 47 1.49 13.81 -6.03
C ARG A 47 2.91 13.50 -5.57
N ALA A 48 3.79 14.50 -5.57
CA ALA A 48 5.17 14.36 -5.09
C ALA A 48 5.23 13.81 -3.65
N GLN A 49 4.25 14.14 -2.80
CA GLN A 49 4.15 13.57 -1.44
C GLN A 49 3.91 12.06 -1.44
N THR A 50 3.10 11.53 -2.37
CA THR A 50 2.90 10.08 -2.51
C THR A 50 4.22 9.41 -2.88
N VAL A 51 4.94 9.96 -3.86
CA VAL A 51 6.24 9.43 -4.29
C VAL A 51 7.27 9.48 -3.16
N ALA A 52 7.35 10.61 -2.46
CA ALA A 52 8.26 10.80 -1.32
C ALA A 52 7.96 9.89 -0.12
N ALA A 53 6.73 9.39 0.01
CA ALA A 53 6.37 8.42 1.04
C ALA A 53 6.80 6.98 0.70
N LEU A 54 7.09 6.66 -0.57
CA LEU A 54 7.42 5.29 -0.99
C LEU A 54 8.71 4.75 -0.35
N PRO A 55 9.84 5.48 -0.30
CA PRO A 55 11.07 4.96 0.30
C PRO A 55 10.91 4.47 1.75
N PRO A 56 10.40 5.26 2.71
CA PRO A 56 10.24 4.78 4.08
C PRO A 56 9.22 3.63 4.21
N ILE A 57 8.16 3.60 3.38
CA ILE A 57 7.21 2.47 3.34
C ILE A 57 7.92 1.19 2.89
N ILE A 58 8.64 1.26 1.77
CA ILE A 58 9.31 0.10 1.16
C ILE A 58 10.40 -0.41 2.10
N GLU A 59 11.29 0.46 2.55
CA GLU A 59 12.39 0.12 3.45
C GLU A 59 11.88 -0.46 4.77
N GLY A 60 10.88 0.17 5.39
CA GLY A 60 10.30 -0.29 6.65
C GLY A 60 9.65 -1.68 6.55
N ARG A 61 9.07 -2.04 5.39
CA ARG A 61 8.46 -3.35 5.19
C ARG A 61 9.46 -4.41 4.74
N LEU A 62 10.46 -4.05 3.94
CA LEU A 62 11.57 -4.96 3.62
C LEU A 62 12.35 -5.33 4.89
N ALA A 63 12.65 -4.36 5.77
CA ALA A 63 13.28 -4.61 7.06
C ALA A 63 12.41 -5.49 7.98
N GLY A 64 11.09 -5.40 7.86
CA GLY A 64 10.12 -6.27 8.53
C GLY A 64 9.96 -7.67 7.92
N GLY A 65 10.76 -8.05 6.92
CA GLY A 65 10.72 -9.35 6.28
C GLY A 65 9.60 -9.53 5.24
N CYS A 66 8.92 -8.45 4.84
CA CYS A 66 7.96 -8.50 3.76
C CYS A 66 8.66 -8.49 2.39
N ARG A 67 7.97 -9.04 1.39
CA ARG A 67 8.26 -8.82 -0.02
C ARG A 67 7.06 -8.13 -0.68
N PHE A 68 7.31 -7.30 -1.67
CA PHE A 68 6.26 -6.75 -2.53
C PHE A 68 6.00 -7.70 -3.69
N VAL A 69 4.74 -7.96 -3.98
CA VAL A 69 4.31 -8.79 -5.10
C VAL A 69 3.19 -8.08 -5.86
N PRO A 70 3.03 -8.34 -7.18
CA PRO A 70 1.84 -7.94 -7.90
C PRO A 70 0.58 -8.54 -7.27
N VAL A 71 -0.56 -7.86 -7.38
CA VAL A 71 -1.84 -8.33 -6.83
C VAL A 71 -2.24 -9.68 -7.43
N GLU A 72 -1.90 -9.98 -8.69
CA GLU A 72 -2.16 -11.29 -9.29
C GLU A 72 -1.34 -12.44 -8.67
N SER A 73 -0.21 -12.11 -8.03
CA SER A 73 0.64 -13.08 -7.32
C SER A 73 0.31 -13.14 -5.82
N PHE A 74 -0.62 -12.29 -5.36
CA PHE A 74 -1.09 -12.31 -3.99
C PHE A 74 -2.10 -13.43 -3.81
N THR A 75 -1.73 -14.46 -3.05
CA THR A 75 -2.65 -15.49 -2.59
C THR A 75 -3.12 -15.11 -1.20
N PRO A 76 -4.40 -14.73 -0.99
CA PRO A 76 -4.93 -14.57 0.35
C PRO A 76 -4.75 -15.90 1.06
N THR A 77 -3.97 -15.93 2.14
CA THR A 77 -4.00 -17.08 3.03
C THR A 77 -5.42 -17.09 3.59
N LEU A 78 -6.20 -18.13 3.34
CA LEU A 78 -7.48 -18.32 3.99
C LEU A 78 -7.21 -18.31 5.50
N ILE A 79 -7.48 -17.19 6.16
CA ILE A 79 -7.53 -17.12 7.61
C ILE A 79 -8.84 -17.82 7.95
N ASN A 80 -8.72 -19.09 8.37
CA ASN A 80 -9.80 -19.84 8.96
C ASN A 80 -9.97 -19.44 10.43
#